data_AF-A0A0S8H0Q1-F1
#
_entry.id   AF-A0A0S8H0Q1-F1
#
_cell.length_a   1.000
_cell.length_b   1.000
_cell.length_c   1.000
_cell.angle_alpha   90.00
_cell.angle_beta   90.00
_cell.angle_gamma   90.00
#
_symmetry.space_group_name_H-M   'P 1'
#
loop_
_entity.id
_entity.type
_entity.pdbx_description
1 polymer ?
#
loop_
_entity_poly.entity_id
_entity_poly.type
_entity_poly.pdbx_seq_one_letter_code
_entity_poly.pdbx_strand_id
1 'polypeptide(L)'
;MVIVLDRSRDLLAAERLLHLEPDDRYHVTDSRVPLRAAALRRYDVLVIAGQAPMSYTPAELAAIVQFVRRGGGLLLAASAGHFERYMSLPAKEMGTASVARRFGIELLGPGRAAAGA
;
A
#
# COMPACT_ATOMS: atom_id res chain seq x y z
N MET A 1 -12.81 14.56 3.83
CA MET A 1 -12.04 13.52 3.13
C MET A 1 -11.80 12.39 4.14
N VAL A 2 -12.28 11.19 3.86
CA VAL A 2 -12.14 10.03 4.76
C VAL A 2 -11.03 9.13 4.23
N ILE A 3 -10.02 8.88 5.05
CA ILE A 3 -8.84 8.09 4.68
C ILE A 3 -8.94 6.72 5.36
N VAL A 4 -8.64 5.66 4.63
CA VAL A 4 -8.40 4.34 5.22
C VAL A 4 -6.93 3.95 5.03
N LEU A 5 -6.29 3.57 6.12
CA LEU A 5 -4.94 3.01 6.11
C LEU A 5 -5.01 1.49 6.24
N ASP A 6 -4.45 0.78 5.26
CA ASP A 6 -4.32 -0.67 5.34
C ASP A 6 -3.22 -1.06 6.33
N ARG A 7 -3.58 -1.89 7.31
CA ARG A 7 -2.67 -2.51 8.29
C ARG A 7 -2.64 -4.02 8.18
N SER A 8 -3.38 -4.60 7.23
CA SER A 8 -3.56 -6.05 7.12
C SER A 8 -2.31 -6.81 6.69
N ARG A 9 -1.27 -6.10 6.20
CA ARG A 9 -0.02 -6.68 5.70
C ARG A 9 1.23 -6.22 6.45
N ASP A 10 1.26 -4.99 6.96
CA ASP A 10 2.41 -4.44 7.67
C ASP A 10 1.97 -3.44 8.75
N LEU A 11 1.75 -3.97 9.96
CA LEU A 11 1.29 -3.18 11.11
C LEU A 11 2.27 -2.06 11.48
N LEU A 12 3.58 -2.36 11.47
CA LEU A 12 4.62 -1.45 11.93
C LEU A 12 4.85 -0.29 10.97
N ALA A 13 4.89 -0.57 9.66
CA ALA A 13 5.04 0.48 8.65
C ALA A 13 3.82 1.41 8.64
N ALA A 14 2.63 0.85 8.78
CA ALA A 14 1.39 1.62 8.80
C ALA A 14 1.25 2.47 10.08
N GLU A 15 1.61 1.96 11.27
CA GLU A 15 1.57 2.76 12.51
C GLU A 15 2.39 4.05 12.41
N ARG A 16 3.54 4.00 11.74
CA ARG A 16 4.38 5.19 11.53
C ARG A 16 3.68 6.29 10.74
N LEU A 17 2.73 5.94 9.87
CA LEU A 17 1.93 6.92 9.11
C LEU A 17 0.69 7.39 9.86
N LEU A 18 0.13 6.58 10.76
CA LEU A 18 -0.98 6.98 11.63
C LEU A 18 -0.60 8.10 12.60
N HIS A 19 0.67 8.22 12.96
CA HIS A 19 1.18 9.23 13.90
C HIS A 19 1.64 10.54 13.24
N LEU A 20 1.57 10.66 11.91
CA LEU A 20 1.74 11.93 11.21
C LEU A 20 0.45 12.76 11.39
N GLU A 21 0.35 13.44 12.53
CA GLU A 21 -0.69 14.36 13.01
C GLU A 21 -2.15 14.09 12.59
N PRO A 22 -3.06 13.76 13.52
CA PRO A 22 -4.49 13.75 13.23
C PRO A 22 -4.95 15.18 12.96
N ASP A 23 -5.00 15.57 11.69
CA ASP A 23 -5.72 16.76 11.24
C ASP A 23 -7.21 16.46 11.32
N ASP A 24 -7.99 17.33 11.97
CA ASP A 24 -9.45 17.20 12.11
C ASP A 24 -10.20 17.07 10.77
N ARG A 25 -9.54 17.43 9.65
CA ARG A 25 -10.06 17.30 8.28
C ARG A 25 -9.96 15.90 7.71
N TYR A 26 -9.08 15.05 8.27
CA TYR A 26 -8.77 13.71 7.78
C TYR A 26 -9.16 12.66 8.81
N HIS A 27 -10.36 12.10 8.67
CA HIS A 27 -10.75 10.94 9.46
C HIS A 27 -9.98 9.71 8.96
N VAL A 28 -8.91 9.35 9.66
CA VAL A 28 -8.12 8.13 9.40
C VAL A 28 -8.76 6.96 10.14
N THR A 29 -9.11 5.92 9.39
CA THR A 29 -9.53 4.62 9.93
C THR A 29 -8.54 3.55 9.49
N ASP A 30 -8.27 2.53 10.31
CA ASP A 30 -7.43 1.42 9.91
C ASP A 30 -8.25 0.19 9.49
N SER A 31 -7.72 -0.57 8.51
CA SER A 31 -8.25 -1.89 8.17
C SER A 31 -7.24 -2.96 8.58
N ARG A 32 -7.68 -3.88 9.45
CA ARG A 32 -6.96 -5.12 9.78
C ARG A 32 -7.53 -6.34 9.04
N VAL A 33 -8.55 -6.12 8.22
CA VAL A 33 -9.30 -7.15 7.49
C VAL A 33 -9.06 -7.00 5.98
N PRO A 34 -9.35 -8.06 5.18
CA PRO A 34 -9.16 -8.00 3.73
C PRO A 34 -9.89 -6.82 3.08
N LEU A 35 -9.24 -6.18 2.12
CA LEU A 35 -9.77 -5.02 1.40
C LEU A 35 -10.90 -5.44 0.44
N ARG A 36 -12.15 -5.15 0.84
CA ARG A 36 -13.36 -5.45 0.05
C ARG A 36 -13.89 -4.19 -0.61
N ALA A 37 -14.37 -4.31 -1.85
CA ALA A 37 -14.93 -3.19 -2.60
C ALA A 37 -16.07 -2.48 -1.84
N ALA A 38 -16.91 -3.24 -1.12
CA ALA A 38 -17.99 -2.67 -0.32
C ALA A 38 -17.50 -1.78 0.83
N ALA A 39 -16.38 -2.15 1.46
CA ALA A 39 -15.78 -1.35 2.53
C ALA A 39 -15.11 -0.09 1.98
N LEU A 40 -14.38 -0.22 0.86
CA LEU A 40 -13.65 0.90 0.24
C LEU A 40 -14.55 2.04 -0.26
N ARG A 41 -15.83 1.78 -0.54
CA ARG A 41 -16.80 2.82 -0.95
C ARG A 41 -17.06 3.91 0.09
N ARG A 42 -16.64 3.71 1.34
CA ARG A 42 -16.83 4.66 2.44
C ARG A 42 -15.69 5.68 2.56
N TYR A 43 -14.66 5.53 1.75
CA TYR A 43 -13.42 6.28 1.85
C TYR A 43 -13.14 7.02 0.56
N ASP A 44 -12.43 8.14 0.67
CA ASP A 44 -11.98 8.94 -0.46
C ASP A 44 -10.54 8.56 -0.85
N VAL A 45 -9.73 8.17 0.14
CA VAL A 45 -8.32 7.80 -0.04
C VAL A 45 -8.03 6.47 0.65
N LEU A 46 -7.34 5.58 -0.07
CA LEU A 46 -6.72 4.36 0.48
C LEU A 46 -5.21 4.59 0.57
N VAL A 47 -4.66 4.41 1.76
CA VAL A 47 -3.21 4.39 2.00
C VAL A 47 -2.79 2.94 2.24
N ILE A 48 -1.81 2.47 1.49
CA ILE A 48 -1.14 1.19 1.74
C ILE A 48 0.29 1.50 2.11
N ALA A 49 0.65 1.16 3.34
CA ALA A 49 1.96 1.37 3.89
C ALA A 49 2.56 0.03 4.28
N GLY A 50 3.62 -0.37 3.60
CA GLY A 50 4.20 -1.66 3.92
C GLY A 50 5.39 -2.04 3.08
N GLN A 51 6.26 -2.80 3.73
CA GLN A 51 7.39 -3.50 3.16
C GLN A 51 7.38 -4.96 3.62
N ALA A 52 6.20 -5.56 3.77
CA ALA A 52 6.05 -6.99 4.02
C ALA A 52 5.95 -7.77 2.69
N PRO A 53 6.36 -9.06 2.66
CA PRO A 53 6.20 -9.92 1.48
C PRO A 53 4.76 -10.42 1.31
N MET A 54 3.88 -10.18 2.30
CA MET A 54 2.52 -10.70 2.30
C MET A 54 1.71 -10.09 1.15
N SER A 55 1.33 -10.94 0.19
CA SER A 55 0.62 -10.52 -1.01
C SER A 55 -0.86 -10.25 -0.75
N TYR A 56 -1.44 -9.36 -1.56
CA TYR A 56 -2.88 -9.20 -1.64
C TYR A 56 -3.48 -10.29 -2.52
N THR A 57 -4.64 -10.80 -2.13
CA THR A 57 -5.39 -11.76 -2.93
C THR A 57 -5.87 -11.12 -4.25
N PRO A 58 -6.18 -11.93 -5.29
CA PRO A 58 -6.74 -11.40 -6.52
C PRO A 58 -8.01 -10.55 -6.33
N ALA A 59 -8.86 -10.92 -5.36
CA ALA A 59 -10.08 -10.19 -5.03
C ALA A 59 -9.79 -8.82 -4.39
N GLU A 60 -8.81 -8.74 -3.48
CA GLU A 60 -8.37 -7.48 -2.89
C GLU A 60 -7.77 -6.56 -3.95
N LEU A 61 -6.92 -7.09 -4.82
CA LEU A 61 -6.33 -6.32 -5.92
C LEU A 61 -7.41 -5.77 -6.87
N ALA A 62 -8.42 -6.57 -7.20
CA ALA A 62 -9.56 -6.12 -8.00
C ALA A 62 -10.36 -5.02 -7.29
N ALA A 63 -10.56 -5.12 -5.98
CA ALA A 63 -11.24 -4.10 -5.19
C ALA A 63 -10.47 -2.77 -5.17
N ILE A 64 -9.14 -2.81 -5.00
CA ILE A 64 -8.27 -1.62 -5.05
C ILE A 64 -8.35 -0.95 -6.42
N VAL A 65 -8.23 -1.73 -7.51
CA VAL A 65 -8.33 -1.21 -8.88
C VAL A 65 -9.70 -0.57 -9.13
N GLN A 66 -10.79 -1.21 -8.69
CA GLN A 66 -12.14 -0.68 -8.84
C GLN A 66 -12.32 0.63 -8.05
N PHE A 67 -11.77 0.71 -6.85
CA PHE A 67 -11.79 1.92 -6.03
C PHE A 67 -11.14 3.11 -6.74
N VAL A 68 -9.92 2.92 -7.26
CA VAL A 68 -9.20 3.98 -8.01
C VAL A 68 -9.93 4.37 -9.29
N ARG A 69 -10.44 3.40 -10.05
CA ARG A 69 -11.23 3.67 -11.27
C ARG A 69 -12.51 4.45 -11.04
N ARG A 70 -13.04 4.44 -9.80
CA ARG A 70 -14.22 5.21 -9.40
C ARG A 70 -13.89 6.60 -8.86
N GLY A 71 -12.63 7.02 -8.92
CA GLY A 71 -12.18 8.34 -8.47
C GLY A 71 -11.54 8.35 -7.08
N GLY A 72 -11.38 7.20 -6.43
CA GLY A 72 -10.68 7.11 -5.15
C GLY A 72 -9.17 7.36 -5.28
N GLY A 73 -8.58 8.07 -4.33
CA GLY A 73 -7.14 8.32 -4.29
C GLY A 73 -6.36 7.14 -3.69
N LEU A 74 -5.23 6.76 -4.29
CA LEU A 74 -4.36 5.70 -3.78
C LEU A 74 -2.98 6.26 -3.43
N LEU A 75 -2.56 6.11 -2.18
CA LEU A 75 -1.20 6.38 -1.73
C LEU A 75 -0.49 5.07 -1.41
N LEU A 76 0.65 4.82 -2.04
CA LEU A 76 1.52 3.68 -1.75
C LEU A 76 2.80 4.20 -1.08
N ALA A 77 3.04 3.78 0.16
CA ALA A 77 4.23 4.11 0.93
C ALA A 77 5.02 2.84 1.24
N ALA A 78 6.23 2.72 0.70
CA ALA A 78 7.05 1.53 0.86
C ALA A 78 8.55 1.85 0.72
N SER A 79 9.40 1.08 1.42
CA SER A 79 10.86 1.15 1.27
C SER A 79 11.41 -0.13 0.65
N ALA A 80 11.68 -0.08 -0.66
CA ALA A 80 12.28 -1.21 -1.39
C ALA A 80 13.68 -1.56 -0.87
N GLY A 81 14.52 -0.56 -0.59
CA GLY A 81 15.86 -0.81 -0.04
C GLY A 81 15.83 -1.45 1.35
N HIS A 82 14.89 -1.04 2.22
CA HIS A 82 14.69 -1.69 3.51
C HIS A 82 14.26 -3.15 3.32
N PHE A 83 13.26 -3.38 2.46
CA PHE A 83 12.79 -4.73 2.17
C PHE A 83 13.90 -5.67 1.69
N GLU A 84 14.63 -5.28 0.64
CA GLU A 84 15.68 -6.13 0.07
C GLU A 84 16.78 -6.43 1.10
N ARG A 85 17.15 -5.43 1.92
CA ARG A 85 18.17 -5.58 2.94
C ARG A 85 17.77 -6.55 4.05
N TYR A 86 16.54 -6.47 4.56
CA TYR A 86 16.12 -7.21 5.76
C TYR A 86 15.38 -8.51 5.45
N MET A 87 14.74 -8.62 4.28
CA MET A 87 14.01 -9.82 3.87
C MET A 87 14.82 -10.68 2.89
N SER A 88 15.93 -10.17 2.34
CA SER A 88 16.74 -10.85 1.32
C SER A 88 15.92 -11.34 0.11
N LEU A 89 14.83 -10.64 -0.20
CA LEU A 89 13.95 -10.87 -1.34
C LEU A 89 13.96 -9.62 -2.23
N PRO A 90 13.84 -9.75 -3.56
CA PRO A 90 13.80 -8.59 -4.44
C PRO A 90 12.55 -7.74 -4.20
N ALA A 91 12.63 -6.41 -4.39
CA ALA A 91 11.54 -5.45 -4.14
C ALA A 91 10.21 -5.82 -4.84
N LYS A 92 10.32 -6.57 -5.93
CA LYS A 92 9.21 -7.12 -6.69
C LYS A 92 8.32 -8.08 -5.84
N GLU A 93 8.85 -8.70 -4.80
CA GLU A 93 8.11 -9.61 -3.90
C GLU A 93 7.35 -8.88 -2.79
N MET A 94 7.44 -7.55 -2.70
CA MET A 94 6.68 -6.77 -1.72
C MET A 94 5.17 -6.85 -2.02
N GLY A 95 4.36 -6.96 -0.96
CA GLY A 95 2.90 -6.85 -1.07
C GLY A 95 2.48 -5.57 -1.78
N THR A 96 3.11 -4.44 -1.42
CA THR A 96 2.86 -3.13 -2.04
C THR A 96 3.25 -3.09 -3.54
N ALA A 97 4.31 -3.81 -3.94
CA ALA A 97 4.69 -3.93 -5.35
C ALA A 97 3.62 -4.66 -6.17
N SER A 98 2.93 -5.65 -5.58
CA SER A 98 1.81 -6.33 -6.26
C SER A 98 0.64 -5.39 -6.57
N VAL A 99 0.41 -4.37 -5.75
CA VAL A 99 -0.58 -3.31 -5.98
C VAL A 99 -0.09 -2.36 -7.06
N ALA A 100 1.14 -1.84 -6.94
CA ALA A 100 1.73 -0.90 -7.89
C ALA A 100 1.68 -1.41 -9.34
N ARG A 101 1.97 -2.70 -9.56
CA ARG A 101 1.91 -3.33 -10.89
C ARG A 101 0.55 -3.27 -11.55
N ARG A 102 -0.55 -3.22 -10.78
CA ARG A 102 -1.90 -3.09 -11.34
C ARG A 102 -2.11 -1.76 -12.07
N PHE A 103 -1.24 -0.80 -11.80
CA PHE A 103 -1.22 0.53 -12.40
C PHE A 103 0.00 0.74 -13.31
N GLY A 104 0.70 -0.33 -13.69
CA GLY A 104 1.89 -0.25 -14.55
C GLY A 104 3.13 0.31 -13.87
N ILE A 105 3.15 0.39 -12.54
CA ILE A 105 4.26 0.92 -11.76
C ILE A 105 5.13 -0.24 -11.26
N GLU A 106 6.44 -0.13 -11.45
CA GLU A 106 7.44 -1.05 -10.90
C GLU A 106 8.21 -0.38 -9.76
N LEU A 107 8.28 -1.04 -8.60
CA LEU A 107 9.13 -0.59 -7.49
C LEU A 107 10.55 -1.10 -7.71
N LEU A 108 11.51 -0.19 -7.76
CA LEU A 108 12.92 -0.50 -7.98
C LEU A 108 13.62 -0.77 -6.65
N GLY A 109 14.33 -1.89 -6.59
CA GLY A 109 15.33 -2.15 -5.55
C GLY A 109 16.69 -1.56 -5.92
N PRO A 110 17.59 -1.37 -4.95
CA PRO A 110 18.95 -0.88 -5.17
C PRO A 110 19.71 -1.60 -6.30
N GLY A 111 19.54 -2.91 -6.46
CA GLY A 111 20.20 -3.67 -7.53
C GLY A 111 19.75 -3.29 -8.95
N ARG A 112 18.50 -2.85 -9.14
CA ARG A 112 17.99 -2.37 -10.44
C ARG A 112 18.17 -0.87 -10.61
N ALA A 113 18.08 -0.09 -9.53
CA ALA A 113 18.32 1.35 -9.56
C ALA A 113 19.76 1.68 -10.02
N ALA A 114 20.74 0.88 -9.60
CA ALA A 114 22.13 1.03 -10.02
C ALA A 114 22.38 0.63 -11.50
N ALA A 115 21.48 -0.14 -12.12
CA ALA A 115 21.63 -0.60 -13.51
C ALA A 115 21.00 0.37 -14.54
N GLY A 116 20.29 1.40 -14.08
CA GLY A 116 19.67 2.42 -14.92
C GLY A 116 20.21 3.84 -14.70
N ALA A 117 21.34 3.97 -13.99
CA ALA A 117 22.02 5.24 -13.71
C ALA A 117 23.30 5.37 -14.54
#